data_AF-A0A0P0CSV0-F1
#
_entry.id   AF-A0A0P0CSV0-F1
#
_cell.length_a   1.000
_cell.length_b   1.000
_cell.length_c   1.000
_cell.angle_alpha   90.00
_cell.angle_beta   90.00
_cell.angle_gamma   90.00
#
_symmetry.space_group_name_H-M   'P 1'
#
loop_
_entity.id
_entity.type
_entity.pdbx_description
1 polymer ?
#
loop_
_entity_poly.entity_id
_entity_poly.type
_entity_poly.pdbx_seq_one_letter_code
_entity_poly.pdbx_strand_id
1 'polypeptide(L)'
;MNYESVKIYTETQKHLTHDGLKAFFKKRAMARQKFIVDLSLELKKLGGEPQYSQKLSYNFYRTWIRLRDLFAEENENDLLSEISDLKAQDLEKYNELLREINLPLSVCKLLVKQTDDIQSALNTIKRHNLQVA
;
A
#
# COMPACT_ATOMS: atom_id res chain seq x y z
N MET A 1 3.43 0.73 7.89
CA MET A 1 3.25 0.60 6.42
C MET A 1 1.93 -0.05 6.03
N ASN A 2 1.76 -1.40 6.05
CA ASN A 2 0.52 -2.01 5.53
C ASN A 2 -0.76 -1.46 6.18
N TYR A 3 -0.75 -1.23 7.49
CA TYR A 3 -1.85 -0.59 8.22
C TYR A 3 -2.17 0.84 7.72
N GLU A 4 -1.13 1.63 7.44
CA GLU A 4 -1.26 2.98 6.89
C GLU A 4 -1.81 2.94 5.47
N SER A 5 -1.34 2.01 4.64
CA SER A 5 -1.86 1.81 3.28
C SER A 5 -3.34 1.40 3.29
N VAL A 6 -3.78 0.56 4.24
CA VAL A 6 -5.21 0.23 4.43
C VAL A 6 -6.00 1.51 4.69
N LYS A 7 -5.53 2.36 5.61
CA LYS A 7 -6.16 3.64 5.93
C LYS A 7 -6.24 4.55 4.71
N ILE A 8 -5.12 4.79 4.03
CA ILE A 8 -5.07 5.63 2.83
C ILE A 8 -6.09 5.13 1.79
N TYR A 9 -6.02 3.86 1.39
CA TYR A 9 -6.90 3.35 0.34
C TYR A 9 -8.39 3.36 0.74
N THR A 10 -8.69 3.10 2.01
CA THR A 10 -10.07 3.14 2.52
C THR A 10 -10.62 4.57 2.49
N GLU A 11 -9.83 5.56 2.90
CA GLU A 11 -10.26 6.96 2.85
C GLU A 11 -10.34 7.45 1.40
N THR A 12 -9.33 7.19 0.56
CA THR A 12 -9.34 7.55 -0.87
C THR A 12 -10.59 7.02 -1.57
N GLN A 13 -10.97 5.77 -1.32
CA GLN A 13 -12.18 5.18 -1.90
C GLN A 13 -13.45 5.98 -1.57
N LYS A 14 -13.57 6.56 -0.36
CA LYS A 14 -14.77 7.29 0.07
C LYS A 14 -14.92 8.64 -0.64
N HIS A 15 -13.81 9.24 -1.07
CA HIS A 15 -13.79 10.55 -1.71
C HIS A 15 -13.90 10.50 -3.24
N LEU A 16 -13.75 9.31 -3.84
CA LEU A 16 -13.86 9.16 -5.29
C LEU A 16 -15.31 9.12 -5.75
N THR A 17 -15.56 9.54 -6.98
CA THR A 17 -16.85 9.38 -7.65
C THR A 17 -16.84 8.18 -8.61
N HIS A 18 -15.76 8.00 -9.37
CA HIS A 18 -15.59 6.95 -10.37
C HIS A 18 -15.59 5.52 -9.77
N ASP A 19 -16.54 4.69 -10.19
CA ASP A 19 -16.76 3.35 -9.64
C ASP A 19 -15.61 2.38 -9.89
N GLY A 20 -14.95 2.48 -11.06
CA GLY A 20 -13.78 1.67 -11.37
C GLY A 20 -12.62 1.93 -10.40
N LEU A 21 -12.41 3.20 -10.03
CA LEU A 21 -11.38 3.57 -9.06
C LEU A 21 -11.77 3.17 -7.64
N LYS A 22 -13.03 3.36 -7.24
CA LYS A 22 -13.52 2.85 -5.96
C LYS A 22 -13.25 1.35 -5.81
N ALA A 23 -13.59 0.56 -6.83
CA ALA A 23 -13.37 -0.87 -6.83
C ALA A 23 -11.87 -1.21 -6.74
N PHE A 24 -11.03 -0.47 -7.47
CA PHE A 24 -9.57 -0.60 -7.39
C PHE A 24 -9.07 -0.37 -5.96
N PHE A 25 -9.35 0.79 -5.35
CA PHE A 25 -8.88 1.13 -4.00
C PHE A 25 -9.43 0.18 -2.94
N LYS A 26 -10.69 -0.24 -3.04
CA LYS A 26 -11.28 -1.28 -2.17
C LYS A 26 -10.47 -2.58 -2.23
N LYS A 27 -10.17 -3.05 -3.44
CA LYS A 27 -9.36 -4.26 -3.66
C LYS A 27 -7.95 -4.10 -3.08
N ARG A 28 -7.36 -2.90 -3.17
CA ARG A 28 -6.03 -2.64 -2.61
C ARG A 28 -6.04 -2.58 -1.08
N ALA A 29 -7.07 -2.00 -0.45
CA ALA A 29 -7.25 -2.02 1.00
C ALA A 29 -7.38 -3.46 1.52
N MET A 30 -8.20 -4.28 0.87
CA MET A 30 -8.36 -5.70 1.21
C MET A 30 -7.05 -6.51 1.09
N ALA A 31 -6.27 -6.27 0.02
CA ALA A 31 -4.97 -6.91 -0.14
C ALA A 31 -4.02 -6.56 1.02
N ARG A 32 -3.93 -5.28 1.39
CA ARG A 32 -3.08 -4.84 2.52
C ARG A 32 -3.56 -5.38 3.87
N GLN A 33 -4.86 -5.50 4.08
CA GLN A 33 -5.41 -6.16 5.27
C GLN A 33 -4.98 -7.63 5.33
N LYS A 34 -5.03 -8.34 4.20
CA LYS A 34 -4.56 -9.72 4.11
C LYS A 34 -3.06 -9.82 4.42
N PHE A 35 -2.25 -8.87 3.95
CA PHE A 35 -0.80 -8.87 4.21
C PHE A 35 -0.49 -8.76 5.70
N ILE A 36 -1.23 -7.90 6.42
CA ILE A 36 -1.13 -7.79 7.88
C ILE A 36 -1.43 -9.13 8.53
N VAL A 37 -2.54 -9.78 8.15
CA VAL A 37 -2.92 -11.08 8.72
C VAL A 37 -1.86 -12.15 8.45
N ASP A 38 -1.41 -12.29 7.20
CA ASP A 38 -0.43 -13.30 6.80
C ASP A 38 0.89 -13.14 7.56
N LEU A 39 1.41 -11.91 7.67
CA LEU A 39 2.64 -11.63 8.41
C LEU A 39 2.45 -11.85 9.91
N SER A 40 1.33 -11.40 10.49
CA SER A 40 1.05 -11.57 11.91
C SER A 40 0.93 -13.05 12.30
N LEU A 41 0.33 -13.89 11.45
CA LEU A 41 0.25 -15.32 11.68
C LEU A 41 1.62 -16.00 11.60
N GLU A 42 2.45 -15.63 10.62
CA GLU A 42 3.79 -16.19 10.49
C GLU A 42 4.70 -15.79 11.65
N LEU A 43 4.63 -14.52 12.10
CA LEU A 43 5.37 -14.07 13.28
C LEU A 43 4.99 -14.87 14.53
N LYS A 44 3.69 -15.06 14.78
CA LYS A 44 3.20 -15.88 15.89
C LYS A 44 3.67 -17.32 15.82
N LYS A 45 3.66 -17.92 14.63
CA LYS A 45 4.16 -19.29 14.40
C LYS A 45 5.64 -19.43 14.74
N LEU A 46 6.42 -18.37 14.53
CA LEU A 46 7.84 -18.29 14.85
C LEU A 46 8.11 -17.91 16.31
N GLY A 47 7.07 -17.80 17.14
CA GLY A 47 7.17 -17.43 18.56
C GLY A 47 7.33 -15.94 18.82
N GLY A 48 7.17 -15.09 17.80
CA GLY A 48 7.18 -13.64 17.93
C GLY A 48 5.78 -13.05 18.14
N GLU A 49 5.71 -11.86 18.72
CA GLU A 49 4.46 -11.12 18.88
C GLU A 49 4.37 -9.95 17.88
N PRO A 50 3.32 -9.90 17.04
CA PRO A 50 3.14 -8.79 16.11
C PRO A 50 2.97 -7.47 16.86
N GLN A 51 3.82 -6.49 16.56
CA GLN A 51 3.70 -5.14 17.09
C GLN A 51 2.93 -4.25 16.13
N TYR A 52 1.90 -3.59 16.65
CA TYR A 52 1.12 -2.61 15.91
C TYR A 52 1.44 -1.21 16.44
N SER A 53 2.18 -0.42 15.66
CA SER A 53 2.33 1.00 15.96
C SER A 53 1.00 1.71 15.66
N GLN A 54 0.40 2.33 16.68
CA GLN A 54 -0.70 3.28 16.47
C GLN A 54 -0.20 4.62 15.93
N LYS A 55 1.09 4.93 16.10
CA LYS A 55 1.70 6.14 15.58
C LYS A 55 1.89 6.00 14.07
N LEU A 56 1.23 6.88 13.34
CA LEU A 56 1.36 7.03 11.90
C LEU A 56 2.69 7.73 11.58
N SER A 57 3.33 7.30 10.51
CA SER A 57 4.58 7.87 10.00
C SER A 57 4.37 9.26 9.43
N TYR A 58 5.43 10.06 9.41
CA TYR A 58 5.43 11.36 8.71
C TYR A 58 4.99 11.22 7.25
N ASN A 59 5.44 10.16 6.57
CA ASN A 59 5.10 9.91 5.19
C ASN A 59 3.60 9.67 4.98
N PHE A 60 2.95 8.94 5.90
CA PHE A 60 1.50 8.79 5.87
C PHE A 60 0.81 10.16 5.92
N TYR A 61 1.18 11.03 6.88
CA TYR A 61 0.56 12.35 7.02
C TYR A 61 0.76 13.21 5.77
N ARG A 62 1.97 13.23 5.20
CA ARG A 62 2.27 13.94 3.95
C ARG A 62 1.40 13.44 2.79
N THR A 63 1.34 12.13 2.60
CA THR A 63 0.54 11.51 1.53
C THR A 63 -0.95 11.81 1.73
N TRP A 64 -1.45 11.72 2.96
CA TRP A 64 -2.85 12.00 3.28
C TRP A 64 -3.25 13.44 2.98
N ILE A 65 -2.42 14.42 3.36
CA ILE A 65 -2.68 15.84 3.08
C ILE A 65 -2.78 16.07 1.58
N ARG A 66 -1.82 15.56 0.80
CA ARG A 66 -1.82 15.70 -0.66
C ARG A 66 -3.04 15.07 -1.31
N LEU A 67 -3.39 13.85 -0.93
CA LEU A 67 -4.58 13.17 -1.45
C LEU A 67 -5.85 13.96 -1.13
N ARG A 68 -5.95 14.51 0.09
CA ARG A 68 -7.09 15.34 0.49
C ARG A 68 -7.22 16.59 -0.37
N ASP A 69 -6.13 17.28 -0.64
CA ASP A 69 -6.13 18.49 -1.44
C ASP A 69 -6.53 18.15 -2.90
N LEU A 70 -6.02 17.03 -3.44
CA LEU A 70 -6.38 16.53 -4.77
C LEU A 70 -7.84 16.09 -4.92
N PHE A 71 -8.50 15.64 -3.83
CA PHE A 71 -9.94 15.34 -3.89
C PHE A 71 -10.78 16.59 -4.15
N ALA A 72 -10.36 17.75 -3.67
CA ALA A 72 -11.07 19.01 -3.89
C ALA A 72 -10.91 19.53 -5.33
N GLU A 73 -9.83 19.13 -6.00
CA GLU A 73 -9.50 19.53 -7.37
C GLU A 73 -10.06 18.57 -8.43
N GLU A 74 -10.68 17.45 -8.02
CA GLU A 74 -11.18 16.38 -8.90
C GLU A 74 -10.12 15.85 -9.90
N ASN A 75 -8.84 15.96 -9.53
CA ASN A 75 -7.73 15.62 -10.42
C ASN A 75 -7.32 14.16 -10.26
N GLU A 76 -7.95 13.29 -11.07
CA GLU A 76 -7.69 11.84 -11.05
C GLU A 76 -6.23 11.49 -11.36
N ASN A 77 -5.60 12.18 -12.31
CA ASN A 77 -4.23 11.88 -12.74
C ASN A 77 -3.22 12.14 -11.64
N ASP A 78 -3.32 13.29 -10.97
CA ASP A 78 -2.42 13.65 -9.87
C ASP A 78 -2.68 12.75 -8.65
N LEU A 79 -3.94 12.36 -8.41
CA LEU A 79 -4.27 11.37 -7.40
C LEU A 79 -3.60 10.01 -7.68
N LEU A 80 -3.64 9.53 -8.92
CA LEU A 80 -2.99 8.29 -9.31
C LEU A 80 -1.46 8.41 -9.27
N SER A 81 -0.91 9.59 -9.51
CA SER A 81 0.52 9.88 -9.35
C SER A 81 0.94 9.78 -7.87
N GLU A 82 0.23 10.43 -6.95
CA GLU A 82 0.55 10.37 -5.52
C GLU A 82 0.43 8.93 -4.97
N ILE A 83 -0.53 8.15 -5.47
CA ILE A 83 -0.66 6.73 -5.12
C ILE A 83 0.47 5.88 -5.72
N SER A 84 1.00 6.24 -6.89
CA SER A 84 2.16 5.58 -7.48
C SER A 84 3.42 5.84 -6.65
N ASP A 85 3.61 7.07 -6.18
CA ASP A 85 4.71 7.44 -5.28
C ASP A 85 4.64 6.69 -3.94
N LEU A 86 3.44 6.59 -3.35
CA LEU A 86 3.23 5.80 -2.14
C LEU A 86 3.63 4.33 -2.36
N LYS A 87 3.25 3.74 -3.49
CA LYS A 87 3.58 2.35 -3.83
C LYS A 87 5.08 2.15 -4.03
N ALA A 88 5.76 3.08 -4.69
CA ALA A 88 7.21 3.01 -4.87
C ALA A 88 7.94 3.02 -3.53
N GLN A 89 7.52 3.88 -2.60
CA GLN A 89 8.08 3.93 -1.25
C GLN A 89 7.77 2.67 -0.44
N ASP A 90 6.59 2.06 -0.63
CA ASP A 90 6.29 0.78 0.00
C ASP A 90 7.23 -0.31 -0.53
N LEU A 91 7.46 -0.39 -1.84
CA LEU A 91 8.37 -1.36 -2.46
C LEU A 91 9.80 -1.20 -1.96
N GLU A 92 10.27 0.05 -1.80
CA GLU A 92 11.59 0.33 -1.22
C GLU A 92 11.72 -0.27 0.18
N LYS A 93 10.74 -0.05 1.06
CA LYS A 93 10.71 -0.63 2.41
C LYS A 93 10.66 -2.17 2.41
N TYR A 94 9.89 -2.79 1.51
CA TYR A 94 9.90 -4.24 1.37
C TYR A 94 11.28 -4.75 0.95
N ASN A 95 11.92 -4.07 0.00
CA ASN A 95 13.26 -4.43 -0.46
C ASN A 95 14.33 -4.24 0.62
N GLU A 96 14.21 -3.22 1.46
CA GLU A 96 15.05 -3.04 2.65
C GLU A 96 14.88 -4.21 3.63
N LEU A 97 13.64 -4.57 3.96
CA LEU A 97 13.36 -5.72 4.85
C LEU A 97 13.90 -7.04 4.29
N LEU A 98 13.79 -7.25 2.97
CA LEU A 98 14.30 -8.44 2.29
C LEU A 98 15.84 -8.53 2.28
N ARG A 99 16.55 -7.44 2.58
CA ARG A 99 18.02 -7.43 2.73
C ARG A 99 18.47 -7.73 4.15
N GLU A 100 17.56 -7.81 5.13
CA GLU A 100 17.94 -8.14 6.51
C GLU A 100 18.55 -9.54 6.61
N ILE A 101 19.67 -9.62 7.32
CA ILE A 101 20.36 -10.89 7.56
C ILE A 101 19.57 -11.64 8.65
N ASN A 102 19.33 -12.94 8.42
CA ASN A 102 18.59 -13.86 9.30
C ASN A 102 17.06 -13.77 9.26
N LEU A 103 16.48 -13.17 8.21
CA LEU A 103 15.03 -13.24 8.03
C LEU A 103 14.60 -14.69 7.71
N PRO A 104 13.63 -15.28 8.45
CA PRO A 104 13.19 -16.64 8.18
C PRO A 104 12.65 -16.80 6.76
N LEU A 105 13.01 -17.91 6.10
CA LEU A 105 12.67 -18.15 4.69
C LEU A 105 11.14 -18.04 4.42
N SER A 106 10.31 -18.46 5.37
CA SER A 106 8.85 -18.33 5.27
C SER A 106 8.39 -16.87 5.24
N VAL A 107 8.99 -16.01 6.06
CA VAL A 107 8.73 -14.56 6.05
C VAL A 107 9.22 -13.94 4.73
N CYS A 108 10.42 -14.31 4.26
CA CYS A 108 10.92 -13.85 2.95
C CYS A 108 9.94 -14.17 1.82
N LYS A 109 9.41 -15.41 1.78
CA LYS A 109 8.40 -15.81 0.78
C LYS A 109 7.13 -14.97 0.84
N LEU A 110 6.66 -14.62 2.04
CA LEU A 110 5.52 -13.72 2.21
C LEU A 110 5.83 -12.31 1.70
N LEU A 111 6.98 -11.74 2.08
CA LEU A 111 7.38 -10.41 1.65
C LEU A 111 7.54 -10.31 0.12
N VAL A 112 8.15 -11.32 -0.53
CA VAL A 112 8.27 -11.37 -2.00
C VAL A 112 6.89 -11.39 -2.65
N LYS A 113 6.00 -12.28 -2.20
CA LYS A 113 4.63 -12.36 -2.73
C LYS A 113 3.86 -11.03 -2.60
N GLN A 114 4.04 -10.33 -1.48
CA GLN A 114 3.42 -9.04 -1.25
C GLN A 114 4.03 -7.95 -2.15
N THR A 115 5.35 -7.97 -2.33
CA THR A 115 6.09 -7.09 -3.25
C THR A 115 5.57 -7.24 -4.69
N ASP A 116 5.38 -8.48 -5.15
CA ASP A 116 4.86 -8.77 -6.49
C ASP A 116 3.44 -8.22 -6.71
N ASP A 117 2.55 -8.35 -5.72
CA ASP A 117 1.20 -7.77 -5.77
C ASP A 117 1.25 -6.23 -5.85
N ILE A 118 2.11 -5.60 -5.02
CA ILE A 118 2.28 -4.15 -5.01
C ILE A 118 2.82 -3.66 -6.36
N GLN A 119 3.82 -4.35 -6.92
CA GLN A 119 4.41 -4.02 -8.21
C GLN A 119 3.39 -4.18 -9.34
N SER A 120 2.61 -5.26 -9.34
CA SER A 120 1.52 -5.47 -10.31
C SER A 120 0.46 -4.36 -10.25
N ALA A 121 0.12 -3.91 -9.03
CA ALA A 121 -0.79 -2.79 -8.82
C ALA A 121 -0.22 -1.46 -9.33
N LEU A 122 1.07 -1.19 -9.09
CA LEU A 122 1.76 -0.01 -9.59
C LEU A 122 1.78 0.00 -11.13
N ASN A 123 2.10 -1.15 -11.74
CA ASN A 123 2.09 -1.29 -13.20
C ASN A 123 0.70 -1.04 -13.79
N THR A 124 -0.36 -1.43 -13.07
CA THR A 124 -1.74 -1.16 -13.50
C THR A 124 -2.06 0.33 -13.50
N ILE A 125 -1.66 1.07 -12.45
CA ILE A 125 -1.84 2.53 -12.39
C ILE A 125 -1.05 3.22 -13.50
N LYS A 126 0.22 2.86 -13.67
CA LYS A 126 1.08 3.44 -14.71
C LYS A 126 0.49 3.25 -16.11
N ARG A 127 -0.06 2.06 -16.41
CA ARG A 127 -0.75 1.83 -17.69
C ARG A 127 -2.00 2.68 -17.87
N HIS A 128 -2.78 2.89 -16.81
CA HIS A 128 -3.94 3.78 -16.84
C HIS A 128 -3.49 5.20 -17.18
N ASN A 129 -2.51 5.76 -16.46
CA ASN A 129 -1.99 7.10 -16.72
C ASN A 129 -1.45 7.29 -18.14
N LEU A 130 -0.85 6.26 -18.75
CA LEU A 130 -0.39 6.31 -20.15
C LEU A 130 -1.52 6.30 -21.19
N GLN A 131 -2.72 5.86 -20.83
CA GLN A 131 -3.88 5.85 -21.74
C GLN A 131 -4.66 7.17 -21.71
N VAL A 132 -4.49 7.99 -20.67
CA VAL A 132 -5.17 9.28 -20.47
C VAL A 132 -4.27 10.50 -20.68
N ALA A 133 -2.97 10.29 -20.96
CA ALA A 133 -1.99 11.32 -21.31
C ALA A 133 -1.88 11.49 -22.83
#